data_AF-S7RE21-F1
#
_entry.id   AF-S7RE21-F1
#
_cell.length_a   1.000
_cell.length_b   1.000
_cell.length_c   1.000
_cell.angle_alpha   90.00
_cell.angle_beta   90.00
_cell.angle_gamma   90.00
#
_symmetry.space_group_name_H-M   'P 1'
#
loop_
_entity.id
_entity.type
_entity.pdbx_description
1 polymer ?
#
loop_
_entity_poly.entity_id
_entity_poly.type
_entity_poly.pdbx_seq_one_letter_code
_entity_poly.pdbx_strand_id
1 'polypeptide(L)'
;MALYRNDDQPKAVEGKPLRPRWDRMALYIEFKSYGNSVKCDPFDDRTTHPNENPAAGRESARGQLIAYAAAMFARQQRTHGFSIIILGEYARIIRWDRAGAVFTERLNYVARPEKLAMFLWHFAHLDRRQQGYDDTAELIEEDSRLHNMMKKKIADGSKMSAKDKDLPEAYVLEYFKDSSSGATSGPTRPRYFLVGRPHFTAPGMTGRATRGYVALDEESNELVYLKDCWRVDLPDMTREGDVIQLMNNEGVQCVPTLVCHGDVKGQCTSTQKHWSRDAGKPNPFRPHQHYRLVVQEVGCPLSDFKHSEELIQVITECITGHADAFVKAKILHRDISAGNILILRTTVDDQGQTSVVTQGLLNDWDLSKSVASNNDGPRQPDRTGTWQFMSGYLLQTPWKSHDLQDDLESFMHVLIYEAVRYLSHNCTDVGGFVWHFFD
;
A
#
# COMPACT_ATOMS: atom_id res chain seq x y z
N MET A 1 -9.31 8.11 24.01
CA MET A 1 -8.35 7.47 24.96
C MET A 1 -7.54 6.43 24.19
N ALA A 2 -6.36 6.03 24.68
CA ALA A 2 -5.55 5.01 24.03
C ALA A 2 -4.65 4.28 25.03
N LEU A 3 -4.33 3.03 24.73
CA LEU A 3 -3.38 2.21 25.49
C LEU A 3 -2.02 2.26 24.81
N TYR A 4 -0.99 2.40 25.64
CA TYR A 4 0.43 2.40 25.25
C TYR A 4 1.17 1.42 26.17
N ARG A 5 2.36 0.99 25.74
CA ARG A 5 3.33 0.44 26.68
C ARG A 5 3.81 1.59 27.59
N ASN A 6 4.28 1.25 28.79
CA ASN A 6 4.66 2.26 29.79
C ASN A 6 5.70 3.26 29.24
N ASP A 7 6.71 2.77 28.51
CA ASP A 7 7.78 3.60 27.96
C ASP A 7 7.36 4.42 26.73
N ASP A 8 6.22 4.07 26.13
CA ASP A 8 5.71 4.64 24.89
C ASP A 8 4.64 5.73 25.14
N GLN A 9 4.28 6.00 26.40
CA GLN A 9 3.21 6.93 26.74
C GLN A 9 3.57 8.36 26.27
N PRO A 10 2.63 9.09 25.63
CA PRO A 10 2.85 10.50 25.28
C PRO A 10 3.16 11.32 26.53
N LYS A 11 4.28 12.03 26.52
CA LYS A 11 4.66 12.97 27.59
C LYS A 11 4.04 14.34 27.33
N ALA A 12 3.45 14.95 28.36
CA ALA A 12 2.94 16.31 28.26
C ALA A 12 4.11 17.29 28.06
N VAL A 13 3.94 18.23 27.13
CA VAL A 13 4.88 19.34 26.91
C VAL A 13 4.14 20.61 27.30
N GLU A 14 4.78 21.44 28.11
CA GLU A 14 4.19 22.68 28.62
C GLU A 14 3.68 23.56 27.46
N GLY A 15 2.46 24.09 27.62
CA GLY A 15 1.80 24.93 26.61
C GLY A 15 1.31 24.19 25.35
N LYS A 16 1.46 22.86 25.24
CA LYS A 16 0.98 22.09 24.09
C LYS A 16 -0.06 21.04 24.51
N PRO A 17 -1.16 20.89 23.74
CA PRO A 17 -2.12 19.83 24.00
C PRO A 17 -1.45 18.46 23.81
N LEU A 18 -1.76 17.51 24.69
CA LEU A 18 -1.28 16.14 24.57
C LEU A 18 -1.82 15.53 23.29
N ARG A 19 -0.92 15.13 22.37
CA ARG A 19 -1.30 14.51 21.09
C ARG A 19 -1.15 12.99 21.16
N PRO A 20 -2.06 12.23 20.52
CA PRO A 20 -1.91 10.77 20.43
C PRO A 20 -0.64 10.40 19.65
N ARG A 21 0.10 9.40 20.14
CA ARG A 21 1.29 8.83 19.49
C ARG A 21 0.88 7.63 18.64
N TRP A 22 0.37 7.91 17.43
CA TRP A 22 -0.10 6.89 16.50
C TRP A 22 0.96 5.88 16.06
N ASP A 23 2.24 6.22 16.20
CA ASP A 23 3.40 5.37 15.96
C ASP A 23 3.66 4.35 17.08
N ARG A 24 3.12 4.58 18.29
CA ARG A 24 3.36 3.73 19.48
C ARG A 24 2.12 3.12 20.10
N MET A 25 0.95 3.64 19.75
CA MET A 25 -0.32 3.20 20.30
C MET A 25 -0.58 1.71 20.05
N ALA A 26 -0.97 0.98 21.10
CA ALA A 26 -1.32 -0.43 21.00
C ALA A 26 -2.80 -0.64 20.63
N LEU A 27 -3.68 0.18 21.21
CA LEU A 27 -5.14 0.14 21.03
C LEU A 27 -5.74 1.53 21.30
N TYR A 28 -6.71 1.97 20.49
CA TYR A 28 -7.49 3.19 20.80
C TYR A 28 -8.88 2.86 21.34
N ILE A 29 -9.38 3.78 22.17
CA ILE A 29 -10.71 3.74 22.76
C ILE A 29 -11.41 5.05 22.45
N GLU A 30 -12.46 4.97 21.64
CA GLU A 30 -13.30 6.10 21.23
C GLU A 30 -14.54 6.18 22.12
N PHE A 31 -14.87 7.38 22.59
CA PHE A 31 -16.03 7.63 23.44
C PHE A 31 -17.07 8.44 22.67
N LYS A 32 -18.30 7.93 22.60
CA LYS A 32 -19.46 8.70 22.13
C LYS A 32 -20.28 9.17 23.32
N SER A 33 -19.98 10.38 23.80
CA SER A 33 -20.71 11.08 24.85
C SER A 33 -21.67 12.12 24.25
N TYR A 34 -22.91 12.16 24.77
CA TYR A 34 -24.06 13.03 24.45
C TYR A 34 -25.21 12.41 23.63
N GLY A 35 -26.44 12.59 24.14
CA GLY A 35 -27.71 12.42 23.42
C GLY A 35 -27.97 11.05 22.80
N ASN A 36 -28.45 10.07 23.59
CA ASN A 36 -28.75 8.71 23.13
C ASN A 36 -27.56 8.08 22.37
N SER A 37 -26.41 7.90 23.05
CA SER A 37 -25.15 7.35 22.51
C SER A 37 -25.29 6.04 21.72
N VAL A 38 -26.31 5.24 21.99
CA VAL A 38 -26.66 4.03 21.23
C VAL A 38 -27.07 4.36 19.79
N LYS A 39 -27.65 5.55 19.52
CA LYS A 39 -28.01 5.99 18.17
C LYS A 39 -26.79 6.20 17.27
N CYS A 40 -25.64 6.51 17.86
CA CYS A 40 -24.35 6.66 17.17
C CYS A 40 -23.58 5.34 17.04
N ASP A 41 -24.17 4.19 17.38
CA ASP A 41 -23.54 2.89 17.18
C ASP A 41 -23.30 2.66 15.68
N PRO A 42 -22.03 2.64 15.22
CA PRO A 42 -21.69 2.57 13.80
C PRO A 42 -22.05 1.23 13.15
N PHE A 43 -22.48 0.23 13.93
CA PHE A 43 -22.79 -1.11 13.46
C PHE A 43 -24.20 -1.59 13.88
N ASP A 44 -25.12 -0.66 14.18
CA ASP A 44 -26.53 -0.99 14.34
C ASP A 44 -27.29 -0.73 13.02
N ASP A 45 -27.61 -1.80 12.30
CA ASP A 45 -28.31 -1.76 11.01
C ASP A 45 -29.84 -1.79 11.14
N ARG A 46 -30.38 -1.80 12.37
CA ARG A 46 -31.83 -1.86 12.59
C ARG A 46 -32.49 -0.51 12.30
N THR A 47 -33.49 -0.54 11.42
CA THR A 47 -34.34 0.58 10.99
C THR A 47 -35.65 0.60 11.79
N THR A 48 -35.60 0.67 13.13
CA THR A 48 -36.84 0.55 13.93
C THR A 48 -37.63 1.85 14.10
N HIS A 49 -37.15 3.01 13.64
CA HIS A 49 -37.86 4.30 13.82
C HIS A 49 -37.82 5.17 12.55
N PRO A 50 -38.96 5.41 11.86
CA PRO A 50 -39.02 6.16 10.60
C PRO A 50 -38.70 7.67 10.70
N ASN A 51 -38.67 8.24 11.92
CA ASN A 51 -38.69 9.69 12.13
C ASN A 51 -37.41 10.27 12.77
N GLU A 52 -36.33 9.51 12.81
CA GLU A 52 -35.03 10.03 13.24
C GLU A 52 -34.01 9.79 12.13
N ASN A 53 -33.04 10.69 11.97
CA ASN A 53 -31.91 10.50 11.06
C ASN A 53 -30.63 10.07 11.84
N PRO A 54 -30.61 8.92 12.53
CA PRO A 54 -29.41 8.43 13.20
C PRO A 54 -28.35 7.92 12.21
N ALA A 55 -28.70 7.74 10.93
CA ALA A 55 -27.81 7.23 9.89
C ALA A 55 -26.57 8.11 9.70
N ALA A 56 -26.73 9.44 9.64
CA ALA A 56 -25.61 10.38 9.50
C ALA A 56 -24.64 10.33 10.69
N GLY A 57 -25.18 10.20 11.92
CA GLY A 57 -24.37 10.07 13.13
C GLY A 57 -23.58 8.74 13.18
N ARG A 58 -24.20 7.64 12.72
CA ARG A 58 -23.54 6.32 12.61
C ARG A 58 -22.45 6.33 11.54
N GLU A 59 -22.72 6.94 10.40
CA GLU A 59 -21.76 7.09 9.30
C GLU A 59 -20.55 7.91 9.73
N SER A 60 -20.77 9.05 10.37
CA SER A 60 -19.70 9.88 10.92
C SER A 60 -18.86 9.13 11.96
N ALA A 61 -19.51 8.42 12.90
CA ALA A 61 -18.81 7.61 13.89
C ALA A 61 -17.96 6.49 13.24
N ARG A 62 -18.51 5.81 12.24
CA ARG A 62 -17.82 4.76 11.48
C ARG A 62 -16.61 5.32 10.72
N GLY A 63 -16.80 6.43 10.01
CA GLY A 63 -15.73 7.11 9.28
C GLY A 63 -14.57 7.53 10.20
N GLN A 64 -14.89 8.05 11.40
CA GLN A 64 -13.88 8.40 12.39
C GLN A 64 -13.11 7.17 12.93
N LEU A 65 -13.82 6.07 13.23
CA LEU A 65 -13.16 4.83 13.66
C LEU A 65 -12.22 4.29 12.57
N ILE A 66 -12.66 4.30 11.31
CA ILE A 66 -11.84 3.89 10.17
C ILE A 66 -10.62 4.81 10.03
N ALA A 67 -10.79 6.12 10.18
CA ALA A 67 -9.69 7.09 10.10
C ALA A 67 -8.63 6.85 11.18
N TYR A 68 -9.05 6.48 12.40
CA TYR A 68 -8.14 6.15 13.49
C TYR A 68 -7.39 4.84 13.26
N ALA A 69 -8.08 3.80 12.78
CA ALA A 69 -7.44 2.56 12.36
C ALA A 69 -6.43 2.82 11.23
N ALA A 70 -6.83 3.55 10.19
CA ALA A 70 -5.95 3.92 9.09
C ALA A 70 -4.73 4.72 9.56
N ALA A 71 -4.91 5.68 10.48
CA ALA A 71 -3.80 6.47 11.01
C ALA A 71 -2.78 5.63 11.81
N MET A 72 -3.26 4.64 12.58
CA MET A 72 -2.42 3.67 13.29
C MET A 72 -1.66 2.77 12.31
N PHE A 73 -2.39 2.16 11.36
CA PHE A 73 -1.80 1.28 10.34
C PHE A 73 -0.88 2.00 9.37
N ALA A 74 -1.02 3.32 9.19
CA ALA A 74 -0.14 4.13 8.35
C ALA A 74 1.21 4.46 8.99
N ARG A 75 1.33 4.38 10.32
CA ARG A 75 2.56 4.72 11.07
C ARG A 75 3.24 3.52 11.73
N GLN A 76 2.57 2.38 11.75
CA GLN A 76 3.09 1.14 12.32
C GLN A 76 3.07 0.03 11.28
N GLN A 77 3.96 -0.94 11.44
CA GLN A 77 3.91 -2.21 10.71
C GLN A 77 2.96 -3.16 11.43
N ARG A 78 1.78 -3.39 10.83
CA ARG A 78 0.65 -4.07 11.46
C ARG A 78 0.01 -5.09 10.52
N THR A 79 -0.23 -6.29 11.03
CA THR A 79 -1.03 -7.33 10.37
C THR A 79 -2.51 -7.17 10.66
N HIS A 80 -2.82 -6.78 11.91
CA HIS A 80 -4.16 -6.46 12.39
C HIS A 80 -4.06 -5.48 13.57
N GLY A 81 -5.20 -4.98 14.02
CA GLY A 81 -5.25 -4.05 15.14
C GLY A 81 -6.59 -4.11 15.85
N PHE A 82 -6.65 -3.58 17.06
CA PHE A 82 -7.86 -3.59 17.87
C PHE A 82 -8.25 -2.18 18.31
N SER A 83 -9.55 -1.96 18.45
CA SER A 83 -10.09 -0.73 19.03
C SER A 83 -11.36 -1.00 19.83
N ILE A 84 -11.69 -0.09 20.73
CA ILE A 84 -12.95 -0.14 21.48
C ILE A 84 -13.74 1.14 21.19
N ILE A 85 -15.05 1.01 21.00
CA ILE A 85 -15.97 2.14 21.04
C ILE A 85 -16.89 2.01 22.26
N ILE A 86 -16.99 3.09 23.05
CA ILE A 86 -17.86 3.23 24.21
C ILE A 86 -19.10 4.04 23.82
N LEU A 87 -20.27 3.47 24.06
CA LEU A 87 -21.60 3.93 23.67
C LEU A 87 -22.50 3.98 24.93
N GLY A 88 -22.32 4.99 25.78
CA GLY A 88 -22.98 5.03 27.09
C GLY A 88 -22.55 3.84 27.95
N GLU A 89 -23.49 3.00 28.39
CA GLU A 89 -23.22 1.80 29.20
C GLU A 89 -22.74 0.59 28.37
N TYR A 90 -22.68 0.74 27.04
CA TYR A 90 -22.30 -0.32 26.13
C TYR A 90 -20.93 -0.09 25.52
N ALA A 91 -20.26 -1.18 25.14
CA ALA A 91 -19.01 -1.16 24.40
C ALA A 91 -19.09 -2.12 23.21
N ARG A 92 -18.29 -1.85 22.18
CA ARG A 92 -17.94 -2.85 21.16
C ARG A 92 -16.44 -2.93 21.01
N ILE A 93 -15.94 -4.14 20.87
CA ILE A 93 -14.55 -4.42 20.50
C ILE A 93 -14.52 -4.65 19.00
N ILE A 94 -13.56 -4.05 18.32
CA ILE A 94 -13.39 -4.11 16.87
C ILE A 94 -11.98 -4.61 16.58
N ARG A 95 -11.86 -5.64 15.75
CA ARG A 95 -10.62 -6.10 15.15
C ARG A 95 -10.58 -5.62 13.71
N TRP A 96 -9.49 -4.97 13.33
CA TRP A 96 -9.22 -4.45 11.99
C TRP A 96 -8.12 -5.29 11.33
N ASP A 97 -8.26 -5.61 10.05
CA ASP A 97 -7.18 -6.05 9.19
C ASP A 97 -7.37 -5.47 7.78
N ARG A 98 -6.50 -5.81 6.83
CA ARG A 98 -6.57 -5.25 5.48
C ARG A 98 -7.76 -5.74 4.65
N ALA A 99 -8.46 -6.80 5.08
CA ALA A 99 -9.71 -7.21 4.45
C ALA A 99 -10.92 -6.44 5.00
N GLY A 100 -10.87 -5.97 6.24
CA GLY A 100 -11.99 -5.22 6.83
C GLY A 100 -11.95 -5.15 8.35
N ALA A 101 -13.14 -5.21 8.94
CA ALA A 101 -13.33 -5.20 10.39
C ALA A 101 -14.29 -6.30 10.85
N VAL A 102 -13.99 -6.88 12.00
CA VAL A 102 -14.88 -7.77 12.75
C VAL A 102 -15.17 -7.12 14.08
N PHE A 103 -16.42 -7.09 14.51
CA PHE A 103 -16.81 -6.43 15.76
C PHE A 103 -17.72 -7.32 16.59
N THR A 104 -17.68 -7.14 17.90
CA THR A 104 -18.56 -7.86 18.82
C THR A 104 -19.98 -7.31 18.74
N GLU A 105 -20.95 -8.11 19.19
CA GLU A 105 -22.23 -7.57 19.68
C GLU A 105 -21.99 -6.53 20.79
N ARG A 106 -23.04 -5.74 21.08
CA ARG A 106 -22.97 -4.74 22.16
C ARG A 106 -22.76 -5.42 23.51
N LEU A 107 -21.71 -5.00 24.20
CA LEU A 107 -21.34 -5.46 25.54
C LEU A 107 -21.82 -4.41 26.55
N ASN A 108 -22.83 -4.69 27.38
CA ASN A 108 -23.15 -3.82 28.52
C ASN A 108 -22.06 -4.02 29.58
N TYR A 109 -21.10 -3.09 29.65
CA TYR A 109 -19.95 -3.19 30.54
C TYR A 109 -20.24 -2.65 31.95
N VAL A 110 -21.38 -1.98 32.15
CA VAL A 110 -21.83 -1.55 33.49
C VAL A 110 -22.48 -2.71 34.23
N ALA A 111 -23.34 -3.46 33.56
CA ALA A 111 -23.97 -4.66 34.12
C ALA A 111 -23.02 -5.86 34.17
N ARG A 112 -22.07 -5.94 33.22
CA ARG A 112 -21.09 -7.03 33.08
C ARG A 112 -19.67 -6.50 32.89
N PRO A 113 -19.09 -5.83 33.91
CA PRO A 113 -17.76 -5.23 33.81
C PRO A 113 -16.66 -6.26 33.54
N GLU A 114 -16.86 -7.52 33.94
CA GLU A 114 -15.93 -8.61 33.71
C GLU A 114 -15.64 -8.81 32.22
N LYS A 115 -16.59 -8.57 31.31
CA LYS A 115 -16.34 -8.81 29.88
C LYS A 115 -15.30 -7.86 29.29
N LEU A 116 -15.43 -6.56 29.59
CA LEU A 116 -14.49 -5.55 29.10
C LEU A 116 -13.14 -5.67 29.82
N ALA A 117 -13.18 -5.91 31.14
CA ALA A 117 -11.98 -6.14 31.94
C ALA A 117 -11.19 -7.38 31.45
N MET A 118 -11.86 -8.49 31.18
CA MET A 118 -11.23 -9.70 30.65
C MET A 118 -10.61 -9.44 29.28
N PHE A 119 -11.26 -8.70 28.38
CA PHE A 119 -10.63 -8.33 27.10
C PHE A 119 -9.35 -7.52 27.30
N LEU A 120 -9.40 -6.46 28.10
CA LEU A 120 -8.24 -5.59 28.35
C LEU A 120 -7.11 -6.36 29.03
N TRP A 121 -7.45 -7.25 29.98
CA TRP A 121 -6.48 -8.11 30.65
C TRP A 121 -5.80 -9.05 29.65
N HIS A 122 -6.57 -9.80 28.85
CA HIS A 122 -5.98 -10.68 27.84
C HIS A 122 -5.14 -9.88 26.83
N PHE A 123 -5.66 -8.76 26.31
CA PHE A 123 -4.95 -7.92 25.36
C PHE A 123 -3.61 -7.42 25.89
N ALA A 124 -3.55 -7.02 27.17
CA ALA A 124 -2.30 -6.59 27.81
C ALA A 124 -1.27 -7.72 27.99
N HIS A 125 -1.72 -8.97 28.02
CA HIS A 125 -0.85 -10.16 28.13
C HIS A 125 -0.53 -10.80 26.78
N LEU A 126 -1.13 -10.33 25.67
CA LEU A 126 -0.75 -10.76 24.33
C LEU A 126 0.67 -10.30 24.01
N ASP A 127 1.42 -11.16 23.32
CA ASP A 127 2.68 -10.74 22.72
C ASP A 127 2.46 -9.74 21.57
N ARG A 128 3.55 -9.16 21.04
CA ARG A 128 3.47 -8.16 19.95
C ARG A 128 2.76 -8.72 18.72
N ARG A 129 3.09 -9.95 18.32
CA ARG A 129 2.52 -10.57 17.12
C ARG A 129 1.01 -10.77 17.29
N GLN A 130 0.59 -11.23 18.46
CA GLN A 130 -0.82 -11.41 18.80
C GLN A 130 -1.58 -10.07 18.89
N GLN A 131 -0.93 -9.01 19.38
CA GLN A 131 -1.45 -7.64 19.31
C GLN A 131 -1.51 -7.07 17.88
N GLY A 132 -0.95 -7.79 16.90
CA GLY A 132 -1.02 -7.49 15.47
C GLY A 132 0.14 -6.67 14.94
N TYR A 133 1.26 -6.58 15.66
CA TYR A 133 2.50 -6.08 15.09
C TYR A 133 3.09 -7.08 14.10
N ASP A 134 3.60 -6.57 12.99
CA ASP A 134 4.44 -7.35 12.08
C ASP A 134 5.78 -7.65 12.78
N ASP A 135 6.04 -8.93 13.05
CA ASP A 135 7.25 -9.42 13.71
C ASP A 135 8.47 -9.50 12.78
N THR A 136 8.26 -9.29 11.49
CA THR A 136 9.32 -9.18 10.47
C THR A 136 9.76 -7.74 10.24
N ALA A 137 9.24 -6.79 11.03
CA ALA A 137 9.62 -5.39 10.96
C ALA A 137 10.05 -4.87 12.33
N GLU A 138 11.33 -4.53 12.46
CA GLU A 138 11.91 -4.03 13.70
C GLU A 138 12.29 -2.56 13.57
N LEU A 139 12.04 -1.75 14.60
CA LEU A 139 12.47 -0.35 14.58
C LEU A 139 13.99 -0.30 14.72
N ILE A 140 14.66 0.47 13.87
CA ILE A 140 16.10 0.68 13.99
C ILE A 140 16.36 1.60 15.19
N GLU A 141 17.15 1.10 16.15
CA GLU A 141 17.58 1.89 17.30
C GLU A 141 18.50 3.04 16.87
N GLU A 142 18.32 4.20 17.49
CA GLU A 142 19.22 5.35 17.31
C GLU A 142 20.66 4.96 17.67
N ASP A 143 21.60 5.58 16.97
CA ASP A 143 23.04 5.32 16.99
C ASP A 143 23.52 3.86 16.85
N SER A 144 22.63 2.92 16.48
CA SER A 144 23.00 1.56 16.12
C SER A 144 23.88 1.48 14.86
N ARG A 145 24.52 0.33 14.63
CA ARG A 145 25.29 0.07 13.39
C ARG A 145 24.45 0.34 12.15
N LEU A 146 23.21 -0.17 12.12
CA LEU A 146 22.29 -0.06 10.99
C LEU A 146 21.87 1.41 10.75
N HIS A 147 21.60 2.15 11.83
CA HIS A 147 21.31 3.58 11.75
C HIS A 147 22.48 4.38 11.16
N ASN A 148 23.70 4.08 11.62
CA ASN A 148 24.91 4.73 11.12
C ASN A 148 25.20 4.36 9.65
N MET A 149 24.90 3.13 9.23
CA MET A 149 24.96 2.73 7.82
C MET A 149 24.00 3.55 6.95
N MET A 150 22.75 3.71 7.38
CA MET A 150 21.78 4.55 6.67
C MET A 150 22.23 6.01 6.59
N LYS A 151 22.67 6.59 7.73
CA LYS A 151 23.21 7.96 7.78
C LYS A 151 24.37 8.16 6.81
N LYS A 152 25.30 7.19 6.75
CA LYS A 152 26.45 7.23 5.85
C LYS A 152 26.00 7.19 4.38
N LYS A 153 25.13 6.25 3.99
CA LYS A 153 24.65 6.15 2.60
C LYS A 153 23.87 7.40 2.17
N ILE A 154 23.10 8.01 3.08
CA ILE A 154 22.42 9.30 2.83
C ILE A 154 23.45 10.43 2.64
N ALA A 155 24.48 10.49 3.49
CA ALA A 155 25.54 11.50 3.37
C ALA A 155 26.31 11.34 2.05
N ASP A 156 26.66 10.11 1.66
CA ASP A 156 27.33 9.79 0.40
C ASP A 156 26.41 10.11 -0.81
N GLY A 157 25.11 9.85 -0.68
CA GLY A 157 24.07 10.09 -1.67
C GLY A 157 23.60 11.54 -1.78
N SER A 158 23.99 12.45 -0.87
CA SER A 158 23.54 13.86 -0.84
C SER A 158 24.04 14.73 -2.00
N LYS A 159 24.66 14.12 -3.03
CA LYS A 159 24.82 14.68 -4.38
C LYS A 159 23.59 14.42 -5.30
N MET A 160 22.63 13.59 -4.88
CA MET A 160 21.31 13.40 -5.48
C MET A 160 20.22 14.05 -4.60
N SER A 161 19.36 14.83 -5.24
CA SER A 161 18.14 15.54 -4.76
C SER A 161 17.94 15.81 -3.26
N ALA A 162 17.78 17.09 -2.90
CA ALA A 162 17.66 17.61 -1.54
C ALA A 162 16.38 17.25 -0.76
N LYS A 163 15.49 16.36 -1.26
CA LYS A 163 14.19 16.07 -0.63
C LYS A 163 14.19 14.95 0.43
N ASP A 164 15.25 14.13 0.53
CA ASP A 164 15.25 12.90 1.36
C ASP A 164 16.06 13.01 2.67
N LYS A 165 16.08 14.19 3.30
CA LYS A 165 16.99 14.50 4.42
C LYS A 165 16.50 14.14 5.83
N ASP A 166 15.33 13.51 5.99
CA ASP A 166 14.80 13.17 7.32
C ASP A 166 14.71 11.65 7.53
N LEU A 167 15.23 11.17 8.66
CA LEU A 167 14.98 9.82 9.22
C LEU A 167 14.15 9.93 10.51
N PRO A 168 12.82 10.16 10.46
CA PRO A 168 12.02 10.16 11.68
C PRO A 168 11.59 8.75 12.11
N GLU A 169 11.53 7.79 11.18
CA GLU A 169 10.97 6.44 11.40
C GLU A 169 11.71 5.44 10.50
N ALA A 170 12.67 4.69 11.04
CA ALA A 170 13.47 3.72 10.29
C ALA A 170 13.23 2.29 10.79
N TYR A 171 13.07 1.34 9.88
CA TYR A 171 12.77 -0.06 10.19
C TYR A 171 13.73 -1.02 9.46
N VAL A 172 14.02 -2.15 10.09
CA VAL A 172 14.58 -3.33 9.43
C VAL A 172 13.40 -4.19 9.00
N LEU A 173 13.24 -4.37 7.69
CA LEU A 173 12.28 -5.32 7.14
C LEU A 173 13.00 -6.64 6.83
N GLU A 174 12.60 -7.69 7.53
CA GLU A 174 13.03 -9.06 7.30
C GLU A 174 12.23 -9.66 6.15
N TYR A 175 12.94 -10.23 5.18
CA TYR A 175 12.34 -10.84 4.02
C TYR A 175 12.69 -12.33 3.97
N PHE A 176 11.66 -13.17 3.74
CA PHE A 176 11.81 -14.60 3.55
C PHE A 176 11.81 -14.94 2.06
N LYS A 177 12.92 -15.50 1.58
CA LYS A 177 13.04 -16.01 0.20
C LYS A 177 11.99 -17.10 -0.04
N ASP A 178 11.17 -16.93 -1.07
CA ASP A 178 10.40 -18.02 -1.68
C ASP A 178 10.48 -17.91 -3.20
N SER A 179 11.66 -18.27 -3.74
CA SER A 179 11.83 -18.58 -5.16
C SER A 179 11.33 -20.02 -5.34
N SER A 180 10.05 -20.23 -5.60
CA SER A 180 9.50 -21.58 -5.62
C SER A 180 9.80 -22.28 -6.97
N SER A 181 10.75 -23.20 -7.00
CA SER A 181 10.54 -24.57 -7.51
C SER A 181 11.81 -25.43 -7.37
N GLY A 182 11.73 -26.47 -6.54
CA GLY A 182 12.79 -27.47 -6.36
C GLY A 182 13.13 -27.70 -4.90
N ALA A 183 12.93 -28.92 -4.43
CA ALA A 183 13.02 -29.32 -3.04
C ALA A 183 14.38 -29.05 -2.36
N THR A 184 14.31 -29.07 -1.01
CA THR A 184 15.36 -29.24 0.01
C THR A 184 15.99 -27.97 0.62
N SER A 185 15.79 -27.85 1.95
CA SER A 185 16.26 -26.82 2.90
C SER A 185 15.74 -25.40 2.68
N GLY A 186 15.07 -24.84 3.70
CA GLY A 186 14.72 -23.42 3.74
C GLY A 186 15.97 -22.53 3.64
N PRO A 187 15.81 -21.21 3.42
CA PRO A 187 16.94 -20.31 3.34
C PRO A 187 17.81 -20.42 4.60
N THR A 188 19.12 -20.56 4.42
CA THR A 188 20.13 -20.64 5.49
C THR A 188 20.26 -19.33 6.28
N ARG A 189 19.73 -18.20 5.79
CA ARG A 189 19.64 -16.92 6.50
C ARG A 189 18.58 -15.99 5.87
N PRO A 190 17.84 -15.20 6.67
CA PRO A 190 16.99 -14.10 6.16
C PRO A 190 17.80 -12.95 5.54
N ARG A 191 17.19 -12.17 4.63
CA ARG A 191 17.75 -10.94 4.06
C ARG A 191 17.06 -9.73 4.70
N TYR A 192 17.83 -8.69 5.01
CA TYR A 192 17.36 -7.52 5.74
C TYR A 192 17.47 -6.27 4.88
N PHE A 193 16.41 -5.47 4.91
CA PHE A 193 16.33 -4.20 4.21
C PHE A 193 16.09 -3.07 5.20
N LEU A 194 16.95 -2.07 5.20
CA LEU A 194 16.84 -0.91 6.07
C LEU A 194 16.02 0.16 5.35
N VAL A 195 14.86 0.50 5.89
CA VAL A 195 13.95 1.48 5.30
C VAL A 195 13.81 2.68 6.21
N GLY A 196 13.67 3.87 5.63
CA GLY A 196 13.26 5.08 6.35
C GLY A 196 11.76 5.30 6.26
N ARG A 197 11.38 6.58 6.23
CA ARG A 197 10.01 6.99 5.92
C ARG A 197 9.62 6.48 4.52
N PRO A 198 8.41 5.92 4.33
CA PRO A 198 7.96 5.51 3.01
C PRO A 198 7.91 6.70 2.05
N HIS A 199 8.40 6.48 0.82
CA HIS A 199 8.27 7.41 -0.29
C HIS A 199 6.81 7.51 -0.76
N PHE A 200 6.09 6.38 -0.72
CA PHE A 200 4.68 6.29 -1.07
C PHE A 200 3.90 5.50 -0.03
N THR A 201 2.66 5.91 0.25
CA THR A 201 1.72 5.15 1.10
C THR A 201 0.32 5.27 0.54
N ALA A 202 -0.27 4.14 0.16
CA ALA A 202 -1.67 4.09 -0.27
C ALA A 202 -2.59 4.49 0.90
N PRO A 203 -3.56 5.38 0.67
CA PRO A 203 -4.50 5.80 1.70
C PRO A 203 -5.50 4.68 2.04
N GLY A 204 -6.12 4.81 3.21
CA GLY A 204 -7.20 3.93 3.64
C GLY A 204 -6.78 2.80 4.57
N MET A 205 -7.79 2.10 5.10
CA MET A 205 -7.60 1.00 6.06
C MET A 205 -7.54 -0.37 5.35
N THR A 206 -8.43 -0.61 4.40
CA THR A 206 -8.60 -1.89 3.70
C THR A 206 -7.92 -1.88 2.33
N GLY A 207 -7.74 -3.08 1.75
CA GLY A 207 -7.14 -3.27 0.43
C GLY A 207 -5.62 -3.46 0.49
N ARG A 208 -4.95 -3.11 -0.62
CA ARG A 208 -3.52 -3.41 -0.83
C ARG A 208 -2.59 -2.69 0.13
N ALA A 209 -2.98 -1.53 0.63
CA ALA A 209 -2.24 -0.74 1.60
C ALA A 209 -0.73 -0.60 1.28
N THR A 210 -0.43 -0.44 0.00
CA THR A 210 0.93 -0.44 -0.54
C THR A 210 1.77 0.66 0.09
N ARG A 211 2.98 0.31 0.50
CA ARG A 211 4.04 1.22 0.92
C ARG A 211 5.26 1.01 0.04
N GLY A 212 5.79 2.11 -0.46
CA GLY A 212 7.01 2.13 -1.27
C GLY A 212 8.15 2.75 -0.48
N TYR A 213 9.30 2.10 -0.49
CA TYR A 213 10.49 2.52 0.24
C TYR A 213 11.70 2.57 -0.67
N VAL A 214 12.50 3.61 -0.53
CA VAL A 214 13.92 3.53 -0.86
C VAL A 214 14.59 2.80 0.30
N ALA A 215 15.11 1.62 0.05
CA ALA A 215 15.69 0.74 1.04
C ALA A 215 17.18 0.56 0.81
N LEU A 216 17.95 0.39 1.89
CA LEU A 216 19.33 -0.08 1.83
C LEU A 216 19.33 -1.58 2.05
N ASP A 217 19.77 -2.34 1.05
CA ASP A 217 19.99 -3.78 1.21
C ASP A 217 21.24 -4.02 2.08
N GLU A 218 21.08 -4.72 3.20
CA GLU A 218 22.19 -4.94 4.14
C GLU A 218 23.34 -5.73 3.50
N GLU A 219 23.03 -6.67 2.60
CA GLU A 219 24.01 -7.58 2.02
C GLU A 219 24.85 -6.91 0.93
N SER A 220 24.21 -6.26 -0.06
CA SER A 220 24.92 -5.55 -1.13
C SER A 220 25.39 -4.15 -0.74
N ASN A 221 24.82 -3.56 0.31
CA ASN A 221 24.98 -2.15 0.67
C ASN A 221 24.57 -1.19 -0.47
N GLU A 222 23.65 -1.62 -1.33
CA GLU A 222 23.06 -0.80 -2.39
C GLU A 222 21.64 -0.33 -2.09
N LEU A 223 21.27 0.80 -2.70
CA LEU A 223 19.91 1.31 -2.64
C LEU A 223 19.04 0.52 -3.62
N VAL A 224 17.89 0.07 -3.14
CA VAL A 224 16.88 -0.68 -3.87
C VAL A 224 15.51 -0.10 -3.59
N TYR A 225 14.53 -0.42 -4.42
CA TYR A 225 13.13 -0.08 -4.13
C TYR A 225 12.41 -1.29 -3.52
N LEU A 226 11.84 -1.09 -2.33
CA LEU A 226 11.05 -2.10 -1.63
C LEU A 226 9.58 -1.69 -1.62
N LYS A 227 8.73 -2.56 -2.17
CA LYS A 227 7.27 -2.48 -2.12
C LYS A 227 6.76 -3.47 -1.07
N ASP A 228 6.05 -2.94 -0.08
CA ASP A 228 5.40 -3.69 1.00
C ASP A 228 3.88 -3.55 0.83
N CYS A 229 3.17 -4.65 0.57
CA CYS A 229 1.75 -4.59 0.22
C CYS A 229 0.98 -5.84 0.63
N TRP A 230 -0.34 -5.75 0.61
CA TRP A 230 -1.25 -6.85 0.85
C TRP A 230 -1.87 -7.26 -0.48
N ARG A 231 -1.31 -8.29 -1.12
CA ARG A 231 -1.85 -8.79 -2.39
C ARG A 231 -3.14 -9.57 -2.16
N VAL A 232 -4.01 -9.59 -3.16
CA VAL A 232 -5.21 -10.44 -3.13
C VAL A 232 -4.76 -11.90 -3.24
N ASP A 233 -5.23 -12.74 -2.30
CA ASP A 233 -4.82 -14.14 -2.21
C ASP A 233 -5.86 -15.06 -2.83
N LEU A 234 -5.88 -15.10 -4.17
CA LEU A 234 -6.75 -15.98 -4.96
C LEU A 234 -5.89 -16.88 -5.86
N PRO A 235 -6.30 -18.14 -6.10
CA PRO A 235 -5.49 -19.11 -6.86
C PRO A 235 -5.07 -18.66 -8.27
N ASP A 236 -5.89 -17.85 -8.93
CA ASP A 236 -5.65 -17.39 -10.30
C ASP A 236 -4.83 -16.09 -10.38
N MET A 237 -4.42 -15.52 -9.24
CA MET A 237 -3.62 -14.29 -9.18
C MET A 237 -2.13 -14.63 -9.19
N THR A 238 -1.45 -14.22 -10.25
CA THR A 238 0.01 -14.30 -10.34
C THR A 238 0.63 -13.22 -9.45
N ARG A 239 1.73 -13.55 -8.75
CA ARG A 239 2.43 -12.56 -7.93
C ARG A 239 3.24 -11.65 -8.85
N GLU A 240 3.20 -10.34 -8.59
CA GLU A 240 3.93 -9.34 -9.39
C GLU A 240 5.40 -9.71 -9.63
N GLY A 241 6.11 -10.19 -8.61
CA GLY A 241 7.50 -10.59 -8.77
C GLY A 241 7.71 -11.82 -9.66
N ASP A 242 6.76 -12.76 -9.76
CA ASP A 242 6.84 -13.86 -10.74
C ASP A 242 6.74 -13.31 -12.18
N VAL A 243 5.89 -12.30 -12.37
CA VAL A 243 5.72 -11.59 -13.66
C VAL A 243 7.00 -10.86 -14.05
N ILE A 244 7.59 -10.11 -13.12
CA ILE A 244 8.86 -9.40 -13.35
C ILE A 244 9.99 -10.40 -13.61
N GLN A 245 10.06 -11.50 -12.86
CA GLN A 245 11.08 -12.53 -13.07
C GLN A 245 10.98 -13.12 -14.49
N LEU A 246 9.77 -13.41 -14.96
CA LEU A 246 9.54 -13.87 -16.32
C LEU A 246 10.04 -12.84 -17.34
N MET A 247 9.68 -11.57 -17.19
CA MET A 247 10.11 -10.51 -18.10
C MET A 247 11.64 -10.32 -18.11
N ASN A 248 12.29 -10.40 -16.95
CA ASN A 248 13.75 -10.32 -16.85
C ASN A 248 14.42 -11.51 -17.58
N ASN A 249 13.88 -12.73 -17.42
CA ASN A 249 14.40 -13.93 -18.10
C ASN A 249 14.23 -13.84 -19.63
N GLU A 250 13.13 -13.25 -20.11
CA GLU A 250 12.86 -13.03 -21.54
C GLU A 250 13.59 -11.79 -22.11
N GLY A 251 14.40 -11.10 -21.31
CA GLY A 251 15.17 -9.93 -21.75
C GLY A 251 14.31 -8.74 -22.18
N VAL A 252 13.14 -8.57 -21.56
CA VAL A 252 12.29 -7.38 -21.72
C VAL A 252 13.03 -6.15 -21.18
N GLN A 253 13.05 -5.08 -21.97
CA GLN A 253 13.69 -3.82 -21.59
C GLN A 253 12.70 -2.88 -20.88
N CYS A 254 13.23 -1.85 -20.20
CA CYS A 254 12.44 -0.80 -19.53
C CYS A 254 11.42 -1.33 -18.50
N VAL A 255 11.74 -2.46 -17.86
CA VAL A 255 11.00 -3.03 -16.71
C VAL A 255 11.95 -3.22 -15.53
N PRO A 256 11.46 -3.27 -14.28
CA PRO A 256 12.32 -3.40 -13.11
C PRO A 256 13.16 -4.67 -13.14
N THR A 257 14.38 -4.59 -12.60
CA THR A 257 15.21 -5.76 -12.34
C THR A 257 14.85 -6.33 -10.98
N LEU A 258 14.36 -7.56 -10.96
CA LEU A 258 13.96 -8.23 -9.73
C LEU A 258 15.16 -8.57 -8.86
N VAL A 259 15.11 -8.18 -7.58
CA VAL A 259 16.08 -8.58 -6.55
C VAL A 259 15.55 -9.79 -5.77
N CYS A 260 14.35 -9.67 -5.19
CA CYS A 260 13.63 -10.78 -4.54
C CYS A 260 12.17 -10.40 -4.26
N HIS A 261 11.28 -11.39 -4.11
CA HIS A 261 9.88 -11.14 -3.76
C HIS A 261 9.18 -12.35 -3.14
N GLY A 262 8.18 -12.16 -2.29
CA GLY A 262 7.61 -13.30 -1.57
C GLY A 262 6.54 -12.92 -0.57
N ASP A 263 5.75 -13.93 -0.21
CA ASP A 263 4.73 -13.83 0.82
C ASP A 263 5.36 -13.88 2.21
N VAL A 264 4.94 -12.98 3.08
CA VAL A 264 5.36 -12.98 4.48
C VAL A 264 4.61 -14.08 5.23
N LYS A 265 5.37 -15.08 5.72
CA LYS A 265 4.81 -16.30 6.29
C LYS A 265 3.88 -16.03 7.48
N GLY A 266 2.69 -16.62 7.41
CA GLY A 266 1.70 -16.55 8.49
C GLY A 266 1.00 -15.20 8.64
N GLN A 267 1.16 -14.29 7.66
CA GLN A 267 0.53 -12.97 7.67
C GLN A 267 -0.56 -12.87 6.60
N CYS A 268 -1.75 -13.39 6.93
CA CYS A 268 -2.94 -13.31 6.08
C CYS A 268 -4.09 -12.63 6.83
N THR A 269 -4.99 -11.97 6.11
CA THR A 269 -6.21 -11.44 6.70
C THR A 269 -7.14 -12.56 7.16
N SER A 270 -8.01 -12.27 8.13
CA SER A 270 -9.00 -13.23 8.63
C SER A 270 -10.43 -12.71 8.60
N THR A 271 -10.68 -11.42 8.38
CA THR A 271 -12.03 -10.84 8.35
C THR A 271 -12.97 -11.61 7.42
N GLN A 272 -12.50 -11.99 6.23
CA GLN A 272 -13.28 -12.75 5.25
C GLN A 272 -13.75 -14.13 5.76
N LYS A 273 -13.06 -14.73 6.74
CA LYS A 273 -13.43 -16.02 7.34
C LYS A 273 -14.61 -15.91 8.31
N HIS A 274 -14.91 -14.70 8.78
CA HIS A 274 -16.01 -14.42 9.71
C HIS A 274 -17.31 -14.00 9.01
N TRP A 275 -17.33 -13.96 7.67
CA TRP A 275 -18.55 -13.72 6.91
C TRP A 275 -19.50 -14.91 7.04
N SER A 276 -20.56 -14.74 7.83
CA SER A 276 -21.64 -15.73 7.93
C SER A 276 -22.43 -15.76 6.62
N ARG A 277 -22.52 -16.93 6.00
CA ARG A 277 -23.32 -17.16 4.79
C ARG A 277 -24.79 -16.83 5.06
N ASP A 278 -25.24 -15.66 4.66
CA ASP A 278 -26.63 -15.53 4.18
C ASP A 278 -26.73 -16.37 2.91
N ALA A 279 -27.62 -17.35 2.90
CA ALA A 279 -27.77 -18.31 1.80
C ALA A 279 -27.85 -17.58 0.45
N GLY A 280 -26.83 -17.75 -0.39
CA GLY A 280 -26.82 -17.27 -1.79
C GLY A 280 -26.01 -16.01 -2.10
N LYS A 281 -25.46 -15.28 -1.12
CA LYS A 281 -24.61 -14.10 -1.42
C LYS A 281 -23.11 -14.45 -1.46
N PRO A 282 -22.36 -14.01 -2.50
CA PRO A 282 -20.91 -14.17 -2.52
C PRO A 282 -20.29 -13.38 -1.37
N ASN A 283 -19.15 -13.86 -0.86
CA ASN A 283 -18.40 -13.14 0.18
C ASN A 283 -17.85 -11.84 -0.41
N PRO A 284 -18.23 -10.66 0.11
CA PRO A 284 -17.75 -9.39 -0.42
C PRO A 284 -16.29 -9.11 -0.03
N PHE A 285 -15.74 -9.84 0.94
CA PHE A 285 -14.38 -9.64 1.42
C PHE A 285 -13.38 -10.46 0.63
N ARG A 286 -12.36 -9.78 0.10
CA ARG A 286 -11.22 -10.43 -0.55
C ARG A 286 -10.19 -10.86 0.51
N PRO A 287 -9.72 -12.11 0.49
CA PRO A 287 -8.56 -12.50 1.30
C PRO A 287 -7.32 -11.75 0.81
N HIS A 288 -6.48 -11.30 1.75
CA HIS A 288 -5.19 -10.71 1.42
C HIS A 288 -4.06 -11.43 2.14
N GLN A 289 -2.93 -11.54 1.44
CA GLN A 289 -1.67 -12.08 1.92
C GLN A 289 -0.63 -10.95 1.92
N HIS A 290 0.08 -10.78 3.04
CA HIS A 290 1.16 -9.80 3.11
C HIS A 290 2.31 -10.24 2.20
N TYR A 291 2.82 -9.32 1.39
CA TYR A 291 3.75 -9.59 0.31
C TYR A 291 4.78 -8.46 0.19
N ARG A 292 6.03 -8.82 -0.08
CA ARG A 292 7.13 -7.89 -0.31
C ARG A 292 7.77 -8.16 -1.66
N LEU A 293 8.08 -7.10 -2.38
CA LEU A 293 8.80 -7.09 -3.65
C LEU A 293 9.95 -6.10 -3.56
N VAL A 294 11.14 -6.53 -3.95
CA VAL A 294 12.34 -5.69 -4.03
C VAL A 294 12.87 -5.71 -5.45
N VAL A 295 13.07 -4.52 -6.01
CA VAL A 295 13.65 -4.31 -7.34
C VAL A 295 14.85 -3.38 -7.23
N GLN A 296 15.78 -3.50 -8.18
CA GLN A 296 17.07 -2.82 -8.12
C GLN A 296 16.92 -1.31 -8.29
N GLU A 297 16.04 -0.87 -9.18
CA GLU A 297 15.96 0.51 -9.61
C GLU A 297 15.14 1.38 -8.65
N VAL A 298 15.69 2.54 -8.31
CA VAL A 298 15.00 3.62 -7.59
C VAL A 298 14.76 4.77 -8.57
N GLY A 299 13.54 4.85 -9.11
CA GLY A 299 13.17 5.87 -10.10
C GLY A 299 12.55 7.12 -9.51
N CYS A 300 12.59 8.21 -10.28
CA CYS A 300 11.87 9.44 -10.00
C CYS A 300 10.46 9.38 -10.64
N PRO A 301 9.46 10.07 -10.07
CA PRO A 301 8.16 10.23 -10.72
C PRO A 301 8.28 10.85 -12.12
N LEU A 302 7.38 10.49 -13.03
CA LEU A 302 7.35 11.06 -14.38
C LEU A 302 7.29 12.60 -14.36
N SER A 303 6.54 13.19 -13.43
CA SER A 303 6.39 14.65 -13.29
C SER A 303 7.70 15.41 -13.01
N ASP A 304 8.80 14.71 -12.68
CA ASP A 304 10.12 15.31 -12.46
C ASP A 304 10.92 15.47 -13.78
N PHE A 305 10.29 15.33 -14.95
CA PHE A 305 10.93 15.62 -16.23
C PHE A 305 11.31 17.11 -16.34
N LYS A 306 12.38 17.42 -17.06
CA LYS A 306 12.97 18.75 -17.17
C LYS A 306 12.49 19.53 -18.39
N HIS A 307 12.21 18.82 -19.49
CA HIS A 307 11.77 19.39 -20.75
C HIS A 307 10.96 18.37 -21.55
N SER A 308 10.21 18.85 -22.55
CA SER A 308 9.32 18.01 -23.37
C SER A 308 10.03 16.84 -24.03
N GLU A 309 11.28 17.02 -24.48
CA GLU A 309 12.06 15.94 -25.07
C GLU A 309 12.32 14.78 -24.09
N GLU A 310 12.61 15.08 -22.81
CA GLU A 310 12.81 14.03 -21.78
C GLU A 310 11.49 13.29 -21.50
N LEU A 311 10.36 14.01 -21.45
CA LEU A 311 9.04 13.39 -21.29
C LEU A 311 8.72 12.43 -22.43
N ILE A 312 8.91 12.87 -23.68
CA ILE A 312 8.65 12.03 -24.87
C ILE A 312 9.60 10.84 -24.91
N GLN A 313 10.88 11.03 -24.57
CA GLN A 313 11.85 9.95 -24.52
C GLN A 313 11.42 8.87 -23.52
N VAL A 314 11.13 9.25 -22.27
CA VAL A 314 10.73 8.32 -21.20
C VAL A 314 9.46 7.55 -21.57
N ILE A 315 8.42 8.23 -22.07
CA ILE A 315 7.18 7.58 -22.49
C ILE A 315 7.43 6.61 -23.66
N THR A 316 8.25 6.99 -24.64
CA THR A 316 8.59 6.15 -25.80
C THR A 316 9.34 4.89 -25.39
N GLU A 317 10.28 5.01 -24.46
CA GLU A 317 11.01 3.87 -23.90
C GLU A 317 10.08 2.93 -23.15
N CYS A 318 9.15 3.45 -22.34
CA CYS A 318 8.13 2.64 -21.67
C CYS A 318 7.15 1.95 -22.63
N ILE A 319 6.75 2.61 -23.74
CA ILE A 319 5.95 1.97 -24.80
C ILE A 319 6.74 0.82 -25.44
N THR A 320 8.04 1.00 -25.64
CA THR A 320 8.92 -0.03 -26.20
C THR A 320 9.07 -1.20 -25.22
N GLY A 321 9.26 -0.93 -23.93
CA GLY A 321 9.27 -1.97 -22.88
C GLY A 321 7.95 -2.72 -22.77
N HIS A 322 6.82 -2.02 -22.89
CA HIS A 322 5.48 -2.61 -22.95
C HIS A 322 5.31 -3.52 -24.17
N ALA A 323 5.74 -3.07 -25.34
CA ALA A 323 5.72 -3.89 -26.57
C ALA A 323 6.59 -5.14 -26.42
N ASP A 324 7.78 -5.02 -25.83
CA ASP A 324 8.65 -6.15 -25.51
C ASP A 324 7.99 -7.13 -24.54
N ALA A 325 7.35 -6.64 -23.47
CA ALA A 325 6.62 -7.48 -22.51
C ALA A 325 5.49 -8.26 -23.19
N PHE A 326 4.73 -7.60 -24.08
CA PHE A 326 3.65 -8.24 -24.83
C PHE A 326 4.16 -9.27 -25.84
N VAL A 327 5.22 -8.95 -26.60
CA VAL A 327 5.74 -9.81 -27.67
C VAL A 327 6.56 -10.98 -27.12
N LYS A 328 7.51 -10.70 -26.21
CA LYS A 328 8.46 -11.68 -25.67
C LYS A 328 7.85 -12.49 -24.53
N ALA A 329 7.28 -11.81 -23.53
CA ALA A 329 6.80 -12.46 -22.30
C ALA A 329 5.29 -12.77 -22.30
N LYS A 330 4.53 -12.34 -23.32
CA LYS A 330 3.07 -12.48 -23.42
C LYS A 330 2.34 -11.89 -22.20
N ILE A 331 2.78 -10.71 -21.75
CA ILE A 331 2.18 -9.99 -20.62
C ILE A 331 1.58 -8.67 -21.11
N LEU A 332 0.35 -8.39 -20.67
CA LEU A 332 -0.32 -7.10 -20.81
C LEU A 332 -0.32 -6.37 -19.45
N HIS A 333 -0.09 -5.06 -19.43
CA HIS A 333 0.12 -4.32 -18.17
C HIS A 333 -1.19 -3.99 -17.45
N ARG A 334 -2.18 -3.44 -18.17
CA ARG A 334 -3.54 -3.14 -17.70
C ARG A 334 -3.69 -2.03 -16.64
N ASP A 335 -2.63 -1.29 -16.36
CA ASP A 335 -2.62 -0.19 -15.39
C ASP A 335 -1.56 0.86 -15.74
N ILE A 336 -1.50 1.23 -17.02
CA ILE A 336 -0.63 2.34 -17.45
C ILE A 336 -1.18 3.64 -16.84
N SER A 337 -0.35 4.32 -16.07
CA SER A 337 -0.68 5.59 -15.42
C SER A 337 0.59 6.44 -15.25
N ALA A 338 0.43 7.74 -15.00
CA ALA A 338 1.56 8.63 -14.75
C ALA A 338 2.39 8.20 -13.50
N GLY A 339 1.76 7.53 -12.53
CA GLY A 339 2.44 7.01 -11.34
C GLY A 339 3.26 5.74 -11.58
N ASN A 340 2.98 5.04 -12.69
CA ASN A 340 3.64 3.77 -13.02
C ASN A 340 4.77 3.92 -14.05
N ILE A 341 4.96 5.11 -14.58
CA ILE A 341 6.09 5.46 -15.44
C ILE A 341 7.11 6.23 -14.59
N LEU A 342 8.33 5.72 -14.54
CA LEU A 342 9.42 6.32 -13.78
C LEU A 342 10.55 6.80 -14.67
N ILE A 343 11.24 7.83 -14.21
CA ILE A 343 12.48 8.33 -14.79
C ILE A 343 13.66 7.77 -14.01
N LEU A 344 14.50 6.98 -14.67
CA LEU A 344 15.78 6.54 -14.14
C LEU A 344 16.87 7.53 -14.55
N ARG A 345 17.66 7.97 -13.58
CA ARG A 345 18.78 8.88 -13.79
C ARG A 345 20.05 8.22 -13.35
N THR A 346 20.88 7.87 -14.33
CA THR A 346 22.15 7.19 -14.10
C THR A 346 23.27 8.15 -14.40
N THR A 347 24.18 8.32 -13.44
CA THR A 347 25.40 9.09 -13.66
C THR A 347 26.41 8.20 -14.36
N VAL A 348 26.85 8.61 -15.54
CA VAL A 348 27.86 7.90 -16.34
C VAL A 348 29.11 8.78 -16.41
N ASP A 349 30.25 8.20 -16.11
CA ASP A 349 31.56 8.84 -16.32
C ASP A 349 32.15 8.29 -17.62
N ASP A 350 32.24 9.14 -18.64
CA ASP A 350 32.94 8.83 -19.88
C ASP A 350 34.17 9.72 -19.99
N GLN A 351 35.35 9.12 -19.86
CA GLN A 351 36.66 9.79 -19.99
C GLN A 351 36.84 11.01 -19.07
N GLY A 352 36.28 10.97 -17.86
CA GLY A 352 36.37 12.06 -16.89
C GLY A 352 35.30 13.15 -17.07
N GLN A 353 34.39 12.98 -18.03
CA GLN A 353 33.19 13.81 -18.16
C GLN A 353 31.99 13.08 -17.57
N THR A 354 31.55 13.56 -16.41
CA THR A 354 30.33 13.09 -15.76
C THR A 354 29.09 13.63 -16.49
N SER A 355 28.26 12.73 -17.02
CA SER A 355 26.97 13.05 -17.63
C SER A 355 25.84 12.26 -16.94
N VAL A 356 24.61 12.76 -17.03
CA VAL A 356 23.42 12.06 -16.52
C VAL A 356 22.65 11.52 -17.71
N VAL A 357 22.51 10.21 -17.77
CA VAL A 357 21.67 9.53 -18.74
C VAL A 357 20.29 9.31 -18.12
N THR A 358 19.25 9.68 -18.86
CA THR A 358 17.85 9.44 -18.49
C THR A 358 17.34 8.22 -19.25
N GLN A 359 16.62 7.34 -18.55
CA GLN A 359 15.88 6.21 -19.13
C GLN A 359 14.48 6.09 -18.53
N GLY A 360 13.52 5.55 -19.28
CA GLY A 360 12.18 5.21 -18.82
C GLY A 360 12.11 3.82 -18.21
N LEU A 361 11.29 3.68 -17.17
CA LEU A 361 11.01 2.41 -16.49
C LEU A 361 9.51 2.29 -16.23
N LEU A 362 8.90 1.20 -16.71
CA LEU A 362 7.49 0.89 -16.49
C LEU A 362 7.32 -0.06 -15.29
N ASN A 363 6.67 0.41 -14.22
CA ASN A 363 6.53 -0.28 -12.93
C ASN A 363 5.08 -0.76 -12.65
N ASP A 364 4.87 -1.42 -11.49
CA ASP A 364 3.56 -1.86 -10.97
C ASP A 364 2.80 -2.85 -11.88
N TRP A 365 3.41 -4.02 -12.04
CA TRP A 365 2.88 -5.12 -12.86
C TRP A 365 1.89 -6.01 -12.11
N ASP A 366 1.39 -5.60 -10.93
CA ASP A 366 0.51 -6.44 -10.09
C ASP A 366 -0.91 -6.63 -10.68
N LEU A 367 -1.33 -5.76 -11.61
CA LEU A 367 -2.59 -5.89 -12.35
C LEU A 367 -2.43 -6.52 -13.74
N SER A 368 -1.21 -6.91 -14.08
CA SER A 368 -0.87 -7.49 -15.37
C SER A 368 -1.59 -8.82 -15.61
N LYS A 369 -1.65 -9.23 -16.87
CA LYS A 369 -2.28 -10.48 -17.27
C LYS A 369 -1.46 -11.17 -18.35
N SER A 370 -1.24 -12.47 -18.19
CA SER A 370 -0.70 -13.30 -19.27
C SER A 370 -1.74 -13.45 -20.38
N VAL A 371 -1.32 -13.18 -21.62
CA VAL A 371 -2.12 -13.42 -22.83
C VAL A 371 -1.77 -14.75 -23.52
N ALA A 372 -0.82 -15.52 -22.97
CA ALA A 372 -0.47 -16.85 -23.46
C ALA A 372 -1.52 -17.93 -23.09
N SER A 373 -2.19 -17.76 -21.94
CA SER A 373 -3.28 -18.64 -21.55
C SER A 373 -4.60 -18.13 -22.12
N ASN A 374 -5.25 -18.92 -22.99
CA ASN A 374 -6.68 -18.77 -23.33
C ASN A 374 -7.59 -19.10 -22.13
N ASN A 375 -7.22 -18.68 -20.92
CA ASN A 375 -8.04 -18.83 -19.74
C ASN A 375 -9.11 -17.74 -19.76
N ASP A 376 -10.24 -18.08 -20.36
CA ASP A 376 -11.58 -17.54 -20.09
C ASP A 376 -12.04 -17.87 -18.64
N GLY A 377 -11.10 -17.87 -17.69
CA GLY A 377 -11.40 -18.04 -16.28
C GLY A 377 -12.34 -16.93 -15.80
N PRO A 378 -13.03 -17.14 -14.65
CA PRO A 378 -14.05 -16.22 -14.17
C PRO A 378 -13.51 -14.79 -14.23
N ARG A 379 -14.22 -13.93 -14.97
CA ARG A 379 -13.93 -12.50 -15.08
C ARG A 379 -13.57 -12.01 -13.69
N GLN A 380 -12.41 -11.35 -13.53
CA GLN A 380 -12.26 -10.52 -12.35
C GLN A 380 -13.49 -9.61 -12.33
N PRO A 381 -14.37 -9.71 -11.31
CA PRO A 381 -15.66 -9.02 -11.36
C PRO A 381 -15.51 -7.50 -11.44
N ASP A 382 -14.34 -7.02 -11.04
CA ASP A 382 -14.02 -5.61 -10.90
C ASP A 382 -13.06 -5.18 -12.01
N ARG A 383 -13.44 -4.09 -12.68
CA ARG A 383 -12.59 -3.32 -13.58
C ARG A 383 -11.36 -2.84 -12.81
N THR A 384 -10.18 -3.28 -13.23
CA THR A 384 -8.89 -2.95 -12.60
C THR A 384 -8.17 -1.87 -13.39
N GLY A 385 -7.38 -1.04 -12.70
CA GLY A 385 -6.55 -0.01 -13.29
C GLY A 385 -6.96 1.41 -12.86
N THR A 386 -6.09 2.37 -13.11
CA THR A 386 -6.28 3.78 -12.78
C THR A 386 -7.28 4.41 -13.76
N TRP A 387 -8.53 4.53 -13.32
CA TRP A 387 -9.67 4.99 -14.13
C TRP A 387 -9.41 6.26 -14.95
N GLN A 388 -8.68 7.24 -14.41
CA GLN A 388 -8.32 8.48 -15.11
C GLN A 388 -7.57 8.25 -16.42
N PHE A 389 -6.74 7.20 -16.50
CA PHE A 389 -5.95 6.89 -17.69
C PHE A 389 -6.58 5.78 -18.53
N MET A 390 -7.67 5.16 -18.06
CA MET A 390 -8.31 4.05 -18.75
C MET A 390 -8.88 4.49 -20.11
N SER A 391 -8.83 3.59 -21.10
CA SER A 391 -9.40 3.86 -22.42
C SER A 391 -10.88 4.19 -22.35
N GLY A 392 -11.34 5.10 -23.22
CA GLY A 392 -12.74 5.48 -23.32
C GLY A 392 -13.64 4.28 -23.63
N TYR A 393 -13.16 3.35 -24.47
CA TYR A 393 -13.94 2.17 -24.83
C TYR A 393 -14.08 1.18 -23.66
N LEU A 394 -13.04 1.01 -22.84
CA LEU A 394 -13.18 0.31 -21.56
C LEU A 394 -14.21 1.03 -20.70
N LEU A 395 -14.04 2.32 -20.43
CA LEU A 395 -14.94 3.08 -19.54
C LEU A 395 -16.42 2.94 -19.96
N GLN A 396 -16.72 3.06 -21.25
CA GLN A 396 -18.08 2.99 -21.80
C GLN A 396 -18.67 1.57 -21.88
N THR A 397 -17.82 0.53 -21.86
CA THR A 397 -18.26 -0.86 -22.11
C THR A 397 -17.92 -1.78 -20.93
N PRO A 398 -18.83 -1.95 -19.94
CA PRO A 398 -18.60 -2.73 -18.70
C PRO A 398 -18.05 -4.14 -18.92
N TRP A 399 -18.42 -4.78 -20.02
CA TRP A 399 -18.08 -6.17 -20.37
C TRP A 399 -16.86 -6.32 -21.28
N LYS A 400 -16.26 -5.21 -21.76
CA LYS A 400 -15.06 -5.26 -22.59
C LYS A 400 -13.88 -5.78 -21.77
N SER A 401 -13.12 -6.70 -22.35
CA SER A 401 -11.84 -7.12 -21.79
C SER A 401 -10.76 -6.10 -22.12
N HIS A 402 -9.87 -5.85 -21.15
CA HIS A 402 -8.69 -5.03 -21.36
C HIS A 402 -7.76 -5.72 -22.36
N ASP A 403 -7.39 -5.04 -23.44
CA ASP A 403 -6.49 -5.51 -24.49
C ASP A 403 -5.34 -4.53 -24.77
N LEU A 404 -4.51 -4.84 -25.77
CA LEU A 404 -3.32 -4.04 -26.10
C LEU A 404 -3.64 -2.58 -26.45
N GLN A 405 -4.76 -2.32 -27.15
CA GLN A 405 -5.10 -0.98 -27.61
C GLN A 405 -5.46 -0.07 -26.44
N ASP A 406 -6.03 -0.64 -25.38
CA ASP A 406 -6.37 0.11 -24.17
C ASP A 406 -5.13 0.62 -23.44
N ASP A 407 -4.09 -0.23 -23.26
CA ASP A 407 -2.82 0.19 -22.66
C ASP A 407 -2.15 1.30 -23.51
N LEU A 408 -2.24 1.21 -24.84
CA LEU A 408 -1.70 2.24 -25.75
C LEU A 408 -2.46 3.57 -25.66
N GLU A 409 -3.79 3.53 -25.53
CA GLU A 409 -4.61 4.73 -25.28
C GLU A 409 -4.25 5.36 -23.92
N SER A 410 -4.00 4.53 -22.90
CA SER A 410 -3.54 5.01 -21.59
C SER A 410 -2.21 5.75 -21.66
N PHE A 411 -1.23 5.32 -22.46
CA PHE A 411 0.01 6.10 -22.68
C PHE A 411 -0.28 7.48 -23.28
N MET A 412 -1.24 7.59 -24.18
CA MET A 412 -1.66 8.88 -24.75
C MET A 412 -2.32 9.77 -23.70
N HIS A 413 -3.17 9.21 -22.83
CA HIS A 413 -3.74 9.93 -21.69
C HIS A 413 -2.66 10.43 -20.73
N VAL A 414 -1.63 9.63 -20.44
CA VAL A 414 -0.48 10.06 -19.61
C VAL A 414 0.25 11.24 -20.26
N LEU A 415 0.53 11.17 -21.57
CA LEU A 415 1.20 12.26 -22.28
C LEU A 415 0.38 13.57 -22.20
N ILE A 416 -0.93 13.50 -22.42
CA ILE A 416 -1.82 14.68 -22.33
C ILE A 416 -1.82 15.23 -20.90
N TYR A 417 -1.91 14.35 -19.90
CA TYR A 417 -1.96 14.71 -18.49
C TYR A 417 -0.68 15.43 -18.04
N GLU A 418 0.50 14.93 -18.40
CA GLU A 418 1.77 15.56 -18.05
C GLU A 418 1.98 16.87 -18.85
N ALA A 419 1.65 16.88 -20.14
CA ALA A 419 1.83 18.05 -20.99
C ALA A 419 0.98 19.24 -20.54
N VAL A 420 -0.31 19.03 -20.24
CA VAL A 420 -1.21 20.12 -19.81
C VAL A 420 -0.90 20.65 -18.40
N ARG A 421 -0.15 19.89 -17.59
CA ARG A 421 0.18 20.29 -16.22
C ARG A 421 1.53 20.99 -16.11
N TYR A 422 2.49 20.62 -16.96
CA TYR A 422 3.89 21.00 -16.76
C TYR A 422 4.57 21.61 -17.99
N LEU A 423 4.02 21.47 -19.20
CA LEU A 423 4.56 22.09 -20.41
C LEU A 423 3.86 23.42 -20.73
N SER A 424 4.49 24.26 -21.55
CA SER A 424 3.85 25.47 -22.05
C SER A 424 2.69 25.14 -22.99
N HIS A 425 1.50 25.68 -22.69
CA HIS A 425 0.28 25.44 -23.45
C HIS A 425 -0.62 26.69 -23.45
N ASN A 426 -1.65 26.69 -24.28
CA ASN A 426 -2.67 27.74 -24.37
C ASN A 426 -3.96 27.41 -23.59
N CYS A 427 -4.01 26.33 -22.80
CA CYS A 427 -5.14 26.02 -21.92
C CYS A 427 -5.28 27.09 -20.82
N THR A 428 -6.45 27.74 -20.76
CA THR A 428 -6.73 28.83 -19.81
C THR A 428 -7.20 28.34 -18.45
N ASP A 429 -7.74 27.12 -18.37
CA ASP A 429 -8.22 26.50 -17.13
C ASP A 429 -7.77 25.04 -17.08
N VAL A 430 -6.52 24.83 -16.65
CA VAL A 430 -5.93 23.49 -16.51
C VAL A 430 -6.69 22.67 -15.47
N GLY A 431 -7.12 23.28 -14.37
CA GLY A 431 -7.87 22.61 -13.32
C GLY A 431 -9.20 22.07 -13.82
N GLY A 432 -9.97 22.92 -14.51
CA GLY A 432 -11.22 22.52 -15.15
C GLY A 432 -11.03 21.49 -16.25
N PHE A 433 -9.98 21.62 -17.08
CA PHE A 433 -9.67 20.61 -18.09
C PHE A 433 -9.36 19.25 -17.47
N VAL A 434 -8.48 19.19 -16.46
CA VAL A 434 -8.13 17.94 -15.79
C VAL A 434 -9.36 17.33 -15.14
N TRP A 435 -10.15 18.13 -14.43
CA TRP A 435 -11.40 17.68 -13.80
C TRP A 435 -12.42 17.14 -14.82
N HIS A 436 -12.58 17.77 -15.98
CA HIS A 436 -13.58 17.35 -16.97
C HIS A 436 -13.15 16.18 -17.85
N PHE A 437 -11.85 16.02 -18.08
CA PHE A 437 -11.32 14.97 -18.95
C PHE A 437 -10.94 13.71 -18.17
N PHE A 438 -10.37 13.86 -16.97
CA PHE A 438 -9.79 12.74 -16.20
C PHE A 438 -10.61 12.32 -14.98
N ASP A 439 -11.45 13.19 -14.41
CA ASP A 439 -12.31 12.89 -13.24
C ASP A 439 -13.80 12.87 -13.61
#